data_AF-A0A0F9KEV3-F1
#
_entry.id   AF-A0A0F9KEV3-F1
#
_cell.length_a   1.000
_cell.length_b   1.000
_cell.length_c   1.000
_cell.angle_alpha   90.00
_cell.angle_beta   90.00
_cell.angle_gamma   90.00
#
_symmetry.space_group_name_H-M   'P 1'
#
loop_
_entity.id
_entity.type
_entity.pdbx_description
1 polymer ?
#
loop_
_entity_poly.entity_id
_entity_poly.type
_entity_poly.pdbx_seq_one_letter_code
_entity_poly.pdbx_strand_id
1 'polypeptide(L)'
;VVKTNYSYDIIPNEVSKYNALIRGCQLFNLHGIDSILKIGDSGDKEGNDYDFLKLKNSFSVGSFSPEIETNFPLVDDNCEFLTGPDGLKFILEYLSI
;
A
#
# COMPACT_ATOMS: atom_id res chain seq x y z
N VAL A 1 -5.59 16.65 14.25
CA VAL A 1 -6.90 16.74 13.56
C VAL A 1 -6.71 17.69 12.39
N VAL A 2 -6.78 17.16 11.17
CA VAL A 2 -6.82 18.01 9.96
C VAL A 2 -8.29 18.22 9.64
N LYS A 3 -8.67 19.49 9.43
CA LYS A 3 -10.05 19.86 9.20
C LYS A 3 -10.15 20.52 7.83
N THR A 4 -10.93 19.93 6.95
CA THR A 4 -11.31 20.55 5.68
C THR A 4 -12.71 21.17 5.81
N ASN A 5 -13.21 21.79 4.74
CA ASN A 5 -14.59 22.28 4.69
C ASN A 5 -15.64 21.16 4.69
N TYR A 6 -15.23 19.90 4.43
CA TYR A 6 -16.14 18.79 4.17
C TYR A 6 -15.84 17.54 5.00
N SER A 7 -14.69 17.46 5.67
CA SER A 7 -14.25 16.31 6.45
C SER A 7 -13.48 16.70 7.70
N TYR A 8 -13.46 15.77 8.66
CA TYR A 8 -12.59 15.79 9.83
C TYR A 8 -11.74 14.53 9.82
N ASP A 9 -10.43 14.71 9.71
CA ASP A 9 -9.49 13.59 9.82
C ASP A 9 -8.97 13.51 11.26
N ILE A 10 -9.29 12.38 11.89
CA ILE A 10 -8.68 11.98 13.16
C ILE A 10 -7.37 11.30 12.79
N ILE A 11 -6.27 11.98 13.09
CA ILE A 11 -4.92 11.43 12.98
C ILE A 11 -4.54 10.94 14.37
N PRO A 12 -4.69 9.64 14.69
CA PRO A 12 -4.25 9.09 15.95
C PRO A 12 -2.71 9.12 16.02
N ASN A 13 -2.15 9.63 17.11
CA ASN A 13 -0.70 9.78 17.27
C ASN A 13 0.06 8.44 17.34
N GLU A 14 -0.62 7.34 17.70
CA GLU A 14 0.03 6.05 17.98
C GLU A 14 -0.44 4.90 17.06
N VAL A 15 -1.49 5.14 16.26
CA VAL A 15 -2.12 4.09 15.45
C VAL A 15 -1.89 4.37 13.97
N SER A 16 -1.15 3.50 13.31
CA SER A 16 -0.95 3.54 11.86
C SER A 16 -1.29 2.19 11.24
N LYS A 17 -1.58 2.18 9.94
CA LYS A 17 -1.78 0.93 9.17
C LYS A 17 -0.53 0.04 9.25
N TYR A 18 0.66 0.64 9.27
CA TYR A 18 1.92 -0.07 9.49
C TYR A 18 1.99 -0.77 10.86
N ASN A 19 1.72 -0.06 11.95
CA ASN A 19 1.73 -0.65 13.30
C ASN A 19 0.70 -1.78 13.43
N ALA A 20 -0.47 -1.61 12.81
CA ALA A 20 -1.51 -2.65 12.75
C ALA A 20 -1.04 -3.89 11.98
N LEU A 21 -0.35 -3.73 10.84
CA LEU A 21 0.24 -4.83 10.08
C LEU A 21 1.25 -5.61 10.91
N ILE A 22 2.20 -4.92 11.56
CA ILE A 22 3.21 -5.56 12.42
C ILE A 22 2.54 -6.37 13.53
N ARG A 23 1.51 -5.80 14.17
CA ARG A 23 0.77 -6.51 15.21
C ARG A 23 0.02 -7.73 14.67
N GLY A 24 -0.59 -7.63 13.48
CA GLY A 24 -1.23 -8.74 12.80
C GLY A 24 -0.26 -9.89 12.51
N CYS A 25 0.92 -9.58 11.97
CA CYS A 25 1.95 -10.58 11.70
C CYS A 25 2.35 -11.35 12.97
N GLN A 26 2.53 -10.65 14.10
CA GLN A 26 2.81 -11.29 15.39
C GLN A 26 1.69 -12.22 15.85
N LEU A 27 0.43 -11.78 15.71
CA LEU A 27 -0.74 -12.55 16.14
C LEU A 27 -0.92 -13.83 15.32
N PHE A 28 -0.65 -13.78 14.02
CA PHE A 28 -0.81 -14.92 13.11
C PHE A 28 0.49 -15.70 12.88
N ASN A 29 1.56 -15.40 13.62
CA ASN A 29 2.88 -16.01 13.46
C ASN A 29 3.39 -16.00 12.01
N LEU A 30 3.17 -14.89 11.30
CA LEU A 30 3.67 -14.69 9.94
C LEU A 30 5.15 -14.30 10.03
N HIS A 31 6.03 -15.12 9.44
CA HIS A 31 7.49 -15.01 9.60
C HIS A 31 8.16 -13.87 8.81
N GLY A 32 7.41 -12.91 8.28
CA GLY A 32 7.98 -11.71 7.67
C GLY A 32 6.95 -10.89 6.93
N ILE A 33 6.95 -9.57 7.15
CA ILE A 33 6.09 -8.64 6.39
C ILE A 33 6.33 -8.75 4.88
N ASP A 34 7.51 -9.19 4.46
CA ASP A 34 7.87 -9.35 3.06
C ASP A 34 7.11 -10.49 2.38
N SER A 35 6.47 -11.42 3.10
CA SER A 35 5.61 -12.44 2.45
C SER A 35 4.19 -11.94 2.16
N ILE A 36 3.89 -10.69 2.50
CA ILE A 36 2.54 -10.11 2.40
C ILE A 36 2.54 -9.09 1.26
N LEU A 37 1.65 -9.29 0.30
CA LEU A 37 1.27 -8.26 -0.66
C LEU A 37 0.44 -7.20 0.05
N LYS A 38 0.91 -5.94 0.05
CA LYS A 38 0.16 -4.81 0.61
C LYS A 38 -0.40 -3.97 -0.53
N ILE A 39 -1.65 -3.56 -0.39
CA ILE A 39 -2.35 -2.75 -1.40
C ILE A 39 -3.02 -1.58 -0.70
N GLY A 40 -2.85 -0.38 -1.24
CA GLY A 40 -3.43 0.86 -0.74
C GLY A 40 -3.61 1.88 -1.87
N ASP A 41 -4.10 3.06 -1.54
CA ASP A 41 -4.43 4.11 -2.51
C ASP A 41 -3.72 5.44 -2.22
N SER A 42 -3.23 5.66 -1.00
CA SER A 42 -2.59 6.92 -0.59
C SER A 42 -1.09 6.73 -0.30
N GLY A 43 -0.31 6.45 -1.34
CA GLY A 43 1.14 6.25 -1.24
C GLY A 43 1.99 7.54 -1.17
N ASP A 44 1.38 8.72 -1.15
CA ASP A 44 2.08 9.98 -0.93
C ASP A 44 2.56 10.13 0.53
N LYS A 45 3.60 10.94 0.80
CA LYS A 45 4.22 11.07 2.14
C LYS A 45 3.27 11.48 3.27
N GLU A 46 2.19 12.17 2.93
CA GLU A 46 1.18 12.64 3.87
C GLU A 46 0.00 11.66 3.99
N GLY A 47 -0.02 10.65 3.13
CA GLY A 47 -1.03 9.63 3.03
C GLY A 47 -0.97 8.61 4.17
N ASN A 48 -2.15 8.10 4.54
CA ASN A 48 -2.29 7.12 5.60
C ASN A 48 -1.72 5.72 5.25
N ASP A 49 -1.45 5.47 3.97
CA ASP A 49 -0.86 4.22 3.49
C ASP A 49 0.66 4.28 3.32
N TYR A 50 1.24 5.48 3.31
CA TYR A 50 2.66 5.70 2.99
C TYR A 50 3.61 4.77 3.73
N ASP A 51 3.47 4.70 5.05
CA ASP A 51 4.39 3.96 5.90
C ASP A 51 4.41 2.45 5.63
N PHE A 52 3.32 1.88 5.11
CA PHE A 52 3.32 0.48 4.70
C PHE A 52 3.53 0.30 3.19
N LEU A 53 3.12 1.25 2.35
CA LEU A 53 3.34 1.20 0.90
C LEU A 53 4.80 1.46 0.51
N LYS A 54 5.59 2.09 1.39
CA LYS A 54 7.05 2.18 1.25
C LYS A 54 7.80 0.90 1.65
N LEU A 55 7.09 -0.21 1.89
CA LEU A 55 7.72 -1.51 2.18
C LEU A 55 7.74 -2.36 0.92
N LYS A 56 8.63 -3.36 0.87
CA LYS A 56 8.64 -4.35 -0.20
C LYS A 56 7.28 -5.03 -0.34
N ASN A 57 7.01 -5.51 -1.55
CA ASN A 57 5.76 -6.19 -1.88
C ASN A 57 4.53 -5.31 -1.59
N SER A 58 4.62 -4.03 -1.96
CA SER A 58 3.52 -3.08 -1.94
C SER A 58 3.13 -2.60 -3.34
N PHE A 59 1.83 -2.36 -3.53
CA PHE A 59 1.27 -1.75 -4.74
C PHE A 59 0.30 -0.62 -4.36
N SER A 60 0.43 0.53 -5.03
CA SER A 60 -0.51 1.65 -4.89
C SER A 60 -1.46 1.71 -6.07
N VAL A 61 -2.76 1.73 -5.77
CA VAL A 61 -3.86 1.94 -6.72
C VAL A 61 -4.01 3.43 -7.04
N GLY A 62 -3.67 4.34 -6.12
CA GLY A 62 -3.85 5.77 -6.29
C GLY A 62 -2.52 6.51 -6.46
N SER A 63 -2.19 7.32 -5.47
CA SER A 63 -0.93 8.07 -5.43
C SER A 63 0.24 7.11 -5.20
N PHE A 64 1.28 7.16 -6.04
CA PHE A 64 2.48 6.35 -5.82
C PHE A 64 3.39 6.97 -4.75
N SER A 65 4.04 6.12 -3.96
CA SER A 65 5.22 6.58 -3.21
C SER A 65 6.33 6.92 -4.19
N PRO A 66 7.01 8.06 -4.04
CA PRO A 66 8.17 8.42 -4.87
C PRO A 66 9.40 7.53 -4.59
N GLU A 67 9.31 6.60 -3.62
CA GLU A 67 10.39 5.68 -3.30
C GLU A 67 10.41 4.49 -4.27
N ILE A 68 11.24 4.63 -5.32
CA ILE A 68 11.45 3.67 -6.43
C ILE A 68 11.77 2.25 -5.94
N GLU A 69 12.38 2.11 -4.75
CA GLU A 69 12.81 0.81 -4.22
C GLU A 69 11.69 0.01 -3.51
N THR A 70 10.49 0.56 -3.40
CA THR A 70 9.50 0.08 -2.41
C THR A 70 8.16 -0.34 -3.01
N ASN A 71 7.64 0.42 -3.97
CA ASN A 71 6.54 -0.01 -4.84
C ASN A 71 7.13 -0.63 -6.10
N PHE A 72 6.93 -1.92 -6.31
CA PHE A 72 7.38 -2.54 -7.54
C PHE A 72 6.45 -2.05 -8.67
N PRO A 73 7.00 -1.49 -9.77
CA PRO A 73 6.19 -1.07 -10.90
C PRO A 73 5.55 -2.31 -11.52
N LEU A 74 4.23 -2.27 -11.70
CA LEU A 74 3.54 -3.25 -12.52
C LEU A 74 3.68 -2.84 -13.97
N VAL A 75 4.08 -3.78 -14.81
CA VAL A 75 4.14 -3.61 -16.25
C VAL A 75 3.33 -4.72 -16.90
N ASP A 76 2.60 -4.38 -17.96
CA ASP A 76 1.89 -5.36 -18.76
C ASP A 76 2.81 -6.05 -19.78
N ASP A 77 2.24 -6.95 -20.59
CA ASP A 77 2.96 -7.66 -21.66
C ASP A 77 3.51 -6.73 -22.75
N ASN A 78 3.05 -5.48 -22.81
CA ASN A 78 3.52 -4.46 -23.74
C ASN A 78 4.58 -3.53 -23.13
N CYS A 79 5.05 -3.81 -21.90
CA CYS A 79 5.94 -2.96 -21.12
C CYS A 79 5.32 -1.61 -20.71
N GLU A 80 3.99 -1.50 -20.69
CA GLU A 80 3.28 -0.30 -20.24
C GLU A 80 3.08 -0.36 -18.72
N PHE A 81 3.27 0.78 -18.05
CA PHE A 81 3.06 0.86 -16.60
C PHE A 81 1.57 0.76 -16.27
N LEU A 82 1.23 -0.23 -15.45
CA LEU A 82 -0.11 -0.39 -14.92
C LEU A 82 -0.24 0.39 -13.61
N THR A 83 -1.27 1.21 -13.55
CA THR A 83 -1.61 2.03 -12.39
C THR A 83 -3.09 1.82 -12.07
N GLY A 84 -3.56 2.30 -10.92
CA GLY A 84 -5.00 2.26 -10.71
C GLY A 84 -5.58 0.87 -10.45
N PRO A 85 -6.90 0.76 -10.59
CA PRO A 85 -7.63 -0.50 -10.54
C PRO A 85 -7.17 -1.52 -11.57
N ASP A 86 -6.63 -1.09 -12.72
CA ASP A 86 -6.15 -1.98 -13.77
C ASP A 86 -4.91 -2.76 -13.33
N GLY A 87 -3.97 -2.08 -12.64
CA GLY A 87 -2.84 -2.76 -12.01
C GLY A 87 -3.26 -3.76 -10.92
N LEU A 88 -4.27 -3.40 -10.10
CA LEU A 88 -4.82 -4.34 -9.12
C LEU A 88 -5.44 -5.56 -9.79
N LYS A 89 -6.23 -5.35 -10.84
CA LYS A 89 -6.84 -6.43 -11.61
C LYS A 89 -5.77 -7.37 -12.17
N PHE A 90 -4.71 -6.82 -12.76
CA PHE A 90 -3.59 -7.59 -13.28
C PHE A 90 -2.92 -8.47 -12.21
N ILE A 91 -2.65 -7.91 -11.02
CA ILE A 91 -2.10 -8.70 -9.90
C ILE A 91 -3.03 -9.86 -9.54
N LEU A 92 -4.33 -9.60 -9.40
CA LEU A 92 -5.30 -10.61 -8.98
C LEU A 92 -5.45 -11.72 -10.03
N GLU A 93 -5.40 -11.38 -11.32
CA GLU A 93 -5.41 -12.35 -12.41
C GLU A 93 -4.12 -13.22 -12.40
N TYR A 94 -2.96 -12.61 -12.16
CA TYR A 94 -1.68 -13.33 -12.09
C TYR A 94 -1.60 -14.29 -10.89
N LEU A 95 -2.20 -13.91 -9.76
CA LEU A 95 -2.19 -14.72 -8.54
C LEU A 95 -3.17 -15.89 -8.57
N SER A 96 -4.12 -15.92 -9.51
CA SER A 96 -5.11 -16.99 -9.76
C SER A 96 -5.25 -18.00 -8.61
N ILE A 97 -5.99 -17.56 -7.59
CA ILE A 97 -6.65 -18.38 -6.56
C ILE A 97 -7.95 -18.94 -7.15
#